data_AF-A0A7N4Q156-F1
#
_entry.id   AF-A0A7N4Q156-F1
#
_cell.length_a   1.000
_cell.length_b   1.000
_cell.length_c   1.000
_cell.angle_alpha   90.00
_cell.angle_beta   90.00
_cell.angle_gamma   90.00
#
_symmetry.space_group_name_H-M   'P 1'
#
loop_
_entity.id
_entity.type
_entity.pdbx_description
1 polymer ?
#
loop_
_entity_poly.entity_id
_entity_poly.type
_entity_poly.pdbx_seq_one_letter_code
_entity_poly.pdbx_strand_id
1 'polypeptide(L)'
;MDLISLSCHLFSFFVPIFFLETSTMASGRFSVIGPTGPIQVSVGEVAELPCYLYPAQSAEHMEVIWFQSTRIVHLYQDGEDQFGEQDPNYQGRTELLRDSIYSGNVTLKIRDVRLLDEGTYRCYFENGFDQKEADVMLKVSGEEIKPVLVFWMILFIVYVIAVWVLTFGLFIWLLLRYQEHLTQTNPWLWEGNGILVISWAFEIEIALYFLWILLRCQGFSHKEESDKLDWMDWVAFLISLFLPWRMTMALLALFKRLYY
;
A
#
# COMPACT_ATOMS: atom_id res chain seq x y z
N MET A 1 -77.86 35.85 30.24
CA MET A 1 -78.28 34.65 29.48
C MET A 1 -77.95 34.79 28.01
N ASP A 2 -76.75 34.49 27.56
CA ASP A 2 -75.44 34.36 28.23
C ASP A 2 -74.45 34.07 27.11
N LEU A 3 -73.18 34.28 27.44
CA LEU A 3 -71.93 33.91 26.76
C LEU A 3 -71.87 32.53 26.04
N ILE A 4 -72.97 31.79 25.92
CA ILE A 4 -73.08 30.42 25.44
C ILE A 4 -73.32 30.37 23.92
N SER A 5 -73.80 31.44 23.29
CA SER A 5 -74.00 31.46 21.81
C SER A 5 -72.76 31.90 21.03
N LEU A 6 -71.82 32.60 21.67
CA LEU A 6 -70.55 33.00 21.05
C LEU A 6 -69.47 31.92 21.18
N SER A 7 -69.65 30.95 22.08
CA SER A 7 -68.74 29.82 22.29
C SER A 7 -68.87 28.72 21.23
N CYS A 8 -70.03 28.60 20.55
CA CYS A 8 -70.24 27.59 19.53
C CYS A 8 -69.60 27.91 18.17
N HIS A 9 -69.30 29.17 17.86
CA HIS A 9 -68.60 29.55 16.62
C HIS A 9 -67.07 29.59 16.77
N LEU A 10 -66.56 29.68 18.00
CA LEU A 10 -65.12 29.56 18.29
C LEU A 10 -64.65 28.10 18.30
N PHE A 11 -65.57 27.13 18.41
CA PHE A 11 -65.25 25.69 18.32
C PHE A 11 -65.06 25.17 16.89
N SER A 12 -65.26 26.02 15.86
CA SER A 12 -64.90 25.72 14.47
C SER A 12 -63.44 26.05 14.13
N PHE A 13 -62.67 26.55 15.10
CA PHE A 13 -61.22 26.74 15.01
C PHE A 13 -60.41 25.55 15.54
N PHE A 14 -61.04 24.39 15.77
CA PHE A 14 -60.32 23.12 15.80
C PHE A 14 -60.06 22.67 14.35
N VAL A 15 -59.26 23.48 13.64
CA VAL A 15 -58.24 22.91 12.76
C VAL A 15 -57.59 21.84 13.63
N PRO A 16 -57.54 20.56 13.23
CA PRO A 16 -56.56 19.68 13.82
C PRO A 16 -55.25 20.31 13.40
N ILE A 17 -54.74 21.22 14.24
CA ILE A 17 -53.33 21.52 14.33
C ILE A 17 -52.77 20.13 14.44
N PHE A 18 -52.21 19.72 13.31
CA PHE A 18 -51.39 18.56 13.16
C PHE A 18 -50.82 18.26 14.53
N PHE A 19 -51.21 17.13 15.12
CA PHE A 19 -50.25 16.38 15.89
C PHE A 19 -49.15 16.01 14.87
N LEU A 20 -48.35 17.01 14.46
CA LEU A 20 -46.92 16.89 14.58
C LEU A 20 -46.76 16.51 16.05
N GLU A 21 -46.86 15.21 16.30
CA GLU A 21 -45.81 14.52 17.01
C GLU A 21 -44.51 15.05 16.38
N THR A 22 -44.09 16.23 16.81
CA THR A 22 -42.68 16.44 17.06
C THR A 22 -42.40 15.35 18.06
N SER A 23 -41.96 14.20 17.56
CA SER A 23 -41.10 13.31 18.30
C SER A 23 -39.96 14.20 18.78
N THR A 24 -40.16 14.84 19.93
CA THR A 24 -39.07 15.26 20.77
C THR A 24 -38.35 13.96 21.03
N MET A 25 -37.35 13.65 20.20
CA MET A 25 -36.42 12.57 20.45
C MET A 25 -35.86 12.92 21.81
N ALA A 26 -36.36 12.25 22.84
CA ALA A 26 -35.76 12.30 24.15
C ALA A 26 -34.36 11.70 23.93
N SER A 27 -33.38 12.58 23.73
CA SER A 27 -31.98 12.21 23.63
C SER A 27 -31.61 11.55 24.95
N GLY A 28 -31.64 10.21 24.96
CA GLY A 28 -31.15 9.43 26.07
C GLY A 28 -29.65 9.70 26.24
N ARG A 29 -29.20 9.91 27.47
CA ARG A 29 -27.77 9.98 27.80
C ARG A 29 -27.10 8.70 27.32
N PHE A 30 -25.98 8.83 26.62
CA PHE A 30 -25.27 7.69 26.04
C PHE A 30 -23.77 7.73 26.37
N SER A 31 -23.11 6.63 26.03
CA SER A 31 -21.66 6.46 25.98
C SER A 31 -21.30 5.82 24.64
N VAL A 32 -20.10 6.09 24.15
CA VAL A 32 -19.55 5.43 22.96
C VAL A 32 -18.54 4.40 23.43
N ILE A 33 -18.55 3.23 22.83
CA ILE A 33 -17.65 2.12 23.16
C ILE A 33 -16.92 1.70 21.90
N GLY A 34 -15.59 1.68 21.99
CA GLY A 34 -14.68 1.13 20.98
C GLY A 34 -14.26 -0.31 21.33
N PRO A 35 -13.48 -0.97 20.45
CA PRO A 35 -12.95 -2.29 20.74
C PRO A 35 -11.90 -2.22 21.86
N THR A 36 -11.83 -3.28 22.67
CA THR A 36 -10.89 -3.35 23.82
C THR A 36 -9.43 -3.52 23.39
N GLY A 37 -9.17 -4.00 22.17
CA GLY A 37 -7.84 -4.33 21.68
C GLY A 37 -7.53 -3.71 20.32
N PRO A 38 -6.25 -3.72 19.92
CA PRO A 38 -5.83 -3.18 18.64
C PRO A 38 -6.34 -4.05 17.47
N ILE A 39 -6.80 -3.38 16.41
CA ILE A 39 -7.18 -4.01 15.15
C ILE A 39 -5.91 -4.09 14.30
N GLN A 40 -5.58 -5.29 13.82
CA GLN A 40 -4.38 -5.54 13.03
C GLN A 40 -4.74 -5.77 11.57
N VAL A 41 -4.16 -5.00 10.66
CA VAL A 41 -4.46 -5.04 9.22
C VAL A 41 -3.17 -4.91 8.43
N SER A 42 -3.04 -5.59 7.30
CA SER A 42 -1.83 -5.48 6.47
C SER A 42 -1.92 -4.30 5.49
N VAL A 43 -0.78 -3.81 5.03
CA VAL A 43 -0.73 -2.77 3.99
C VAL A 43 -1.46 -3.25 2.72
N GLY A 44 -2.29 -2.39 2.14
CA GLY A 44 -3.10 -2.65 0.94
C GLY A 44 -4.44 -3.35 1.21
N GLU A 45 -4.68 -3.82 2.43
CA GLU A 45 -5.96 -4.44 2.81
C GLU A 45 -7.01 -3.39 3.20
N VAL A 46 -8.15 -3.85 3.71
CA VAL A 46 -9.25 -3.02 4.21
C VAL A 46 -9.29 -3.10 5.72
N ALA A 47 -9.29 -1.96 6.40
CA ALA A 47 -9.50 -1.87 7.84
C ALA A 47 -10.96 -1.53 8.15
N GLU A 48 -11.51 -2.16 9.18
CA GLU A 48 -12.86 -1.92 9.68
C GLU A 48 -12.77 -1.59 11.17
N LEU A 49 -13.06 -0.33 11.53
CA LEU A 49 -12.94 0.22 12.87
C LEU A 49 -14.36 0.41 13.46
N PRO A 50 -14.84 -0.48 14.34
CA PRO A 50 -16.18 -0.42 14.89
C PRO A 50 -16.27 0.52 16.09
N CYS A 51 -17.38 1.23 16.21
CA CYS A 51 -17.81 1.91 17.43
C CYS A 51 -19.32 1.77 17.62
N TYR A 52 -19.75 1.67 18.87
CA TYR A 52 -21.16 1.48 19.18
C TYR A 52 -21.62 2.29 20.38
N LEU A 53 -22.90 2.67 20.36
CA LEU A 53 -23.58 3.37 21.45
C LEU A 53 -23.99 2.41 22.57
N TYR A 54 -23.87 2.89 23.80
CA TYR A 54 -24.42 2.24 24.98
C TYR A 54 -25.20 3.24 25.84
N PRO A 55 -26.47 2.96 26.19
CA PRO A 55 -27.30 1.85 25.70
C PRO A 55 -27.55 1.93 24.18
N ALA A 56 -27.94 0.82 23.57
CA ALA A 56 -28.21 0.75 22.14
C ALA A 56 -29.39 1.68 21.76
N GLN A 57 -29.16 2.58 20.82
CA GLN A 57 -30.14 3.54 20.31
C GLN A 57 -29.73 3.99 18.90
N SER A 58 -30.67 4.53 18.11
CA SER A 58 -30.38 4.94 16.74
C SER A 58 -29.36 6.09 16.68
N ALA A 59 -28.37 5.94 15.81
CA ALA A 59 -27.40 6.97 15.45
C ALA A 59 -27.67 7.60 14.07
N GLU A 60 -28.80 7.29 13.43
CA GLU A 60 -29.12 7.74 12.05
C GLU A 60 -29.18 9.26 11.90
N HIS A 61 -29.63 9.96 12.94
CA HIS A 61 -29.72 11.42 12.97
C HIS A 61 -28.64 12.04 13.86
N MET A 62 -27.58 11.29 14.18
CA MET A 62 -26.41 11.81 14.90
C MET A 62 -25.32 12.18 13.90
N GLU A 63 -24.50 13.14 14.30
CA GLU A 63 -23.23 13.41 13.63
C GLU A 63 -22.19 12.41 14.14
N VAL A 64 -21.53 11.72 13.21
CA VAL A 64 -20.48 10.75 13.53
C VAL A 64 -19.19 11.18 12.87
N ILE A 65 -18.18 11.49 13.68
CA ILE A 65 -16.89 11.97 13.19
C ILE A 65 -15.80 10.98 13.60
N TRP A 66 -14.93 10.66 12.66
CA TRP A 66 -13.72 9.90 12.93
C TRP A 66 -12.50 10.82 12.82
N PHE A 67 -11.73 10.88 13.90
CA PHE A 67 -10.47 11.60 13.93
C PHE A 67 -9.29 10.64 14.01
N GLN A 68 -8.17 11.05 13.44
CA GLN A 68 -6.86 10.48 13.76
C GLN A 68 -5.94 11.64 14.14
N SER A 69 -5.56 11.69 15.42
CA SER A 69 -4.96 12.89 16.02
C SER A 69 -5.86 14.11 15.83
N THR A 70 -5.47 15.08 14.99
CA THR A 70 -6.27 16.28 14.67
C THR A 70 -6.91 16.25 13.28
N ARG A 71 -6.72 15.17 12.51
CA ARG A 71 -7.19 15.05 11.13
C ARG A 71 -8.59 14.42 11.09
N ILE A 72 -9.50 14.98 10.30
CA ILE A 72 -10.81 14.39 10.02
C ILE A 72 -10.61 13.26 9.02
N VAL A 73 -10.83 12.03 9.49
CA VAL A 73 -10.72 10.79 8.71
C VAL A 73 -12.00 10.53 7.94
N HIS A 74 -13.16 10.79 8.55
CA HIS A 74 -14.47 10.63 7.93
C HIS A 74 -15.51 11.42 8.74
N LEU A 75 -16.51 11.97 8.05
CA LEU A 75 -17.62 12.70 8.66
C LEU A 75 -18.92 12.15 8.08
N TYR A 76 -19.87 11.85 8.95
CA TYR A 76 -21.23 11.48 8.62
C TYR A 76 -22.18 12.47 9.29
N GLN A 77 -23.02 13.12 8.47
CA GLN A 77 -23.95 14.15 8.93
C GLN A 77 -25.14 14.21 7.97
N ASP A 78 -26.32 14.53 8.51
CA ASP A 78 -27.57 14.64 7.75
C ASP A 78 -27.96 13.38 6.96
N GLY A 79 -27.60 12.21 7.48
CA GLY A 79 -27.94 10.93 6.86
C GLY A 79 -26.93 10.43 5.83
N GLU A 80 -25.89 11.20 5.49
CA GLU A 80 -24.96 10.92 4.39
C GLU A 80 -23.48 11.12 4.78
N ASP A 81 -22.58 10.49 4.02
CA ASP A 81 -21.13 10.66 4.17
C ASP A 81 -20.70 12.02 3.57
N GLN A 82 -19.97 12.81 4.35
CA GLN A 82 -19.47 14.14 3.98
C GLN A 82 -17.97 14.10 3.68
N PHE A 83 -17.60 14.41 2.44
CA PHE A 83 -16.21 14.33 1.97
C PHE A 83 -15.49 15.69 1.93
N GLY A 84 -16.20 16.80 2.16
CA GLY A 84 -15.69 18.16 1.96
C GLY A 84 -14.59 18.57 2.95
N GLU A 85 -14.74 18.20 4.23
CA GLU A 85 -13.79 18.55 5.31
C GLU A 85 -12.78 17.44 5.61
N GLN A 86 -12.85 16.35 4.85
CA GLN A 86 -12.00 15.19 5.04
C GLN A 86 -10.54 15.50 4.68
N ASP A 87 -9.61 15.02 5.50
CA ASP A 87 -8.17 15.14 5.23
C ASP A 87 -7.83 14.47 3.87
N PRO A 88 -7.01 15.13 3.02
CA PRO A 88 -6.69 14.62 1.68
C PRO A 88 -6.11 13.20 1.65
N ASN A 89 -5.49 12.73 2.73
CA ASN A 89 -4.95 11.36 2.80
C ASN A 89 -6.05 10.29 2.85
N TYR A 90 -7.28 10.64 3.25
CA TYR A 90 -8.40 9.71 3.42
C TYR A 90 -9.49 9.84 2.35
N GLN A 91 -9.46 10.90 1.54
CA GLN A 91 -10.42 11.14 0.46
C GLN A 91 -10.50 9.95 -0.52
N GLY A 92 -11.73 9.49 -0.77
CA GLY A 92 -12.01 8.35 -1.66
C GLY A 92 -11.60 6.97 -1.11
N ARG A 93 -11.08 6.90 0.13
CA ARG A 93 -10.64 5.66 0.78
C ARG A 93 -11.55 5.23 1.92
N THR A 94 -12.39 6.12 2.46
CA THR A 94 -13.21 5.82 3.63
C THR A 94 -14.70 5.80 3.33
N GLU A 95 -15.44 5.03 4.12
CA GLU A 95 -16.88 4.83 4.04
C GLU A 95 -17.41 4.48 5.43
N LEU A 96 -18.57 5.02 5.82
CA LEU A 96 -19.24 4.59 7.04
C LEU A 96 -20.21 3.44 6.72
N LEU A 97 -19.95 2.27 7.33
CA LEU A 97 -20.87 1.13 7.26
C LEU A 97 -22.03 1.36 8.22
N ARG A 98 -23.25 1.37 7.68
CA ARG A 98 -24.48 1.80 8.36
C ARG A 98 -25.50 0.67 8.59
N ASP A 99 -25.12 -0.59 8.34
CA ASP A 99 -26.03 -1.75 8.39
C ASP A 99 -26.78 -1.89 9.73
N SER A 100 -26.17 -1.41 10.82
CA SER A 100 -26.72 -1.45 12.18
C SER A 100 -26.79 -0.07 12.84
N ILE A 101 -26.93 1.00 12.05
CA ILE A 101 -26.97 2.37 12.57
C ILE A 101 -28.17 2.61 13.50
N TYR A 102 -29.29 1.92 13.27
CA TYR A 102 -30.49 1.99 14.11
C TYR A 102 -30.32 1.43 15.52
N SER A 103 -29.32 0.56 15.74
CA SER A 103 -28.91 0.09 17.07
C SER A 103 -27.70 0.86 17.62
N GLY A 104 -27.22 1.86 16.88
CA GLY A 104 -26.10 2.71 17.27
C GLY A 104 -24.74 2.10 17.00
N ASN A 105 -24.66 1.07 16.14
CA ASN A 105 -23.41 0.44 15.74
C ASN A 105 -23.00 0.94 14.35
N VAL A 106 -21.82 1.53 14.25
CA VAL A 106 -21.24 2.04 13.00
C VAL A 106 -19.80 1.57 12.90
N THR A 107 -19.36 1.30 11.68
CA THR A 107 -17.99 0.87 11.42
C THR A 107 -17.37 1.75 10.36
N LEU A 108 -16.24 2.40 10.67
CA LEU A 108 -15.45 3.09 9.67
C LEU A 108 -14.66 2.07 8.86
N LYS A 109 -14.88 2.07 7.56
CA LYS A 109 -14.12 1.27 6.60
C LYS A 109 -13.05 2.14 5.96
N ILE A 110 -11.79 1.70 5.97
CA ILE A 110 -10.66 2.33 5.30
C ILE A 110 -10.10 1.36 4.27
N ARG A 111 -10.10 1.75 2.99
CA ARG A 111 -9.58 0.95 1.87
C ARG A 111 -8.12 1.32 1.58
N ASP A 112 -7.37 0.37 1.01
CA ASP A 112 -5.96 0.56 0.63
C ASP A 112 -5.12 1.03 1.82
N VAL A 113 -5.13 0.29 2.93
CA VAL A 113 -4.47 0.69 4.20
C VAL A 113 -2.98 0.93 3.98
N ARG A 114 -2.47 2.03 4.53
CA ARG A 114 -1.07 2.48 4.43
C ARG A 114 -0.43 2.46 5.81
N LEU A 115 0.90 2.43 5.85
CA LEU A 115 1.64 2.50 7.12
C LEU A 115 1.39 3.81 7.88
N LEU A 116 1.13 4.91 7.16
CA LEU A 116 0.76 6.20 7.75
C LEU A 116 -0.62 6.19 8.43
N ASP A 117 -1.46 5.19 8.14
CA ASP A 117 -2.76 5.04 8.77
C ASP A 117 -2.65 4.37 10.15
N GLU A 118 -1.48 3.82 10.53
CA GLU A 118 -1.27 3.28 11.88
C GLU A 118 -1.47 4.37 12.94
N GLY A 119 -2.18 4.02 14.02
CA GLY A 119 -2.35 4.89 15.17
C GLY A 119 -3.71 4.75 15.84
N THR A 120 -3.96 5.68 16.77
CA THR A 120 -5.22 5.76 17.50
C THR A 120 -6.20 6.65 16.74
N TYR A 121 -7.34 6.07 16.40
CA TYR A 121 -8.51 6.73 15.87
C TYR A 121 -9.46 7.04 17.00
N ARG A 122 -10.23 8.11 16.86
CA ARG A 122 -11.28 8.48 17.80
C ARG A 122 -12.59 8.58 17.06
N CYS A 123 -13.56 7.79 17.49
CA CYS A 123 -14.93 7.88 17.00
C CYS A 123 -15.72 8.80 17.94
N TYR A 124 -16.41 9.75 17.34
CA TYR A 124 -17.13 10.81 18.03
C TYR A 124 -18.58 10.76 17.58
N PHE A 125 -19.51 10.84 18.53
CA PHE A 125 -20.95 10.88 18.28
C PHE A 125 -21.54 12.12 18.96
N GLU A 126 -22.32 12.88 18.21
CA GLU A 126 -23.02 14.07 18.69
C GLU A 126 -24.47 14.08 18.21
N ASN A 127 -25.37 14.44 19.11
CA ASN A 127 -26.80 14.54 18.84
C ASN A 127 -27.37 15.94 19.15
N GLY A 128 -26.50 16.96 19.15
CA GLY A 128 -26.80 18.37 19.44
C GLY A 128 -26.89 18.73 20.93
N PHE A 129 -27.07 17.76 21.84
CA PHE A 129 -27.14 18.00 23.28
C PHE A 129 -26.04 17.31 24.07
N ASP A 130 -25.60 16.13 23.62
CA ASP A 130 -24.53 15.37 24.26
C ASP A 130 -23.52 14.92 23.20
N GLN A 131 -22.28 14.84 23.67
CA GLN A 131 -21.12 14.46 22.90
C GLN A 131 -20.39 13.36 23.66
N LYS A 132 -20.04 12.29 22.96
CA LYS A 132 -19.26 11.18 23.52
C LYS A 132 -18.29 10.66 22.48
N GLU A 133 -17.20 10.07 22.97
CA GLU A 133 -16.12 9.57 22.14
C GLU A 133 -15.56 8.25 22.69
N ALA A 134 -14.94 7.46 21.81
CA ALA A 134 -14.11 6.33 22.18
C ALA A 134 -12.89 6.22 21.26
N ASP A 135 -11.82 5.65 21.79
CA ASP A 135 -10.59 5.42 21.04
C ASP A 135 -10.57 4.01 20.44
N VAL A 136 -10.02 3.90 19.24
CA VAL A 136 -9.84 2.67 18.47
C VAL A 136 -8.40 2.62 17.97
N MET A 137 -7.63 1.60 18.37
CA MET A 137 -6.24 1.46 17.94
C MET A 137 -6.14 0.61 16.68
N LEU A 138 -5.60 1.17 15.60
CA LEU A 138 -5.24 0.44 14.37
C LEU A 138 -3.73 0.21 14.34
N LYS A 139 -3.32 -1.04 14.16
CA LYS A 139 -1.94 -1.46 13.98
C LYS A 139 -1.77 -2.01 12.57
N VAL A 140 -0.78 -1.51 11.83
CA VAL A 140 -0.58 -1.87 10.44
C VAL A 140 0.64 -2.76 10.29
N SER A 141 0.45 -3.93 9.68
CA SER A 141 1.54 -4.87 9.39
C SER A 141 2.02 -4.69 7.96
N GLY A 142 3.27 -4.30 7.78
CA GLY A 142 3.91 -4.21 6.46
C GLY A 142 5.36 -3.76 6.57
N GLU A 143 6.18 -4.15 5.60
CA GLU A 143 7.55 -3.65 5.51
C GLU A 143 7.59 -2.34 4.72
N GLU A 144 8.16 -1.29 5.32
CA GLU A 144 8.65 -0.16 4.54
C GLU A 144 9.82 -0.64 3.68
N ILE A 145 9.72 -0.43 2.36
CA ILE A 145 10.90 -0.51 1.51
C ILE A 145 11.82 0.64 1.95
N LYS A 146 12.83 0.31 2.76
CA LYS A 146 13.74 1.31 3.33
C LYS A 146 14.39 2.11 2.19
N PRO A 147 14.36 3.45 2.22
CA PRO A 147 14.94 4.28 1.16
C PRO A 147 16.45 4.00 0.95
N VAL A 148 17.13 3.50 1.98
CA VAL A 148 18.51 3.02 1.90
C VAL A 148 18.65 1.86 0.91
N LEU A 149 17.73 0.89 0.91
CA LEU A 149 17.78 -0.25 -0.01
C LEU A 149 17.55 0.21 -1.46
N VAL A 150 16.62 1.15 -1.68
CA VAL A 150 16.39 1.79 -2.99
C VAL A 150 17.64 2.51 -3.48
N PHE A 151 18.34 3.23 -2.60
CA PHE A 151 19.59 3.91 -2.93
C PHE A 151 20.69 2.94 -3.38
N TRP A 152 20.92 1.86 -2.64
CA TRP A 152 21.88 0.82 -3.04
C TRP A 152 21.48 0.14 -4.35
N MET A 153 20.19 -0.08 -4.57
CA MET A 153 19.67 -0.63 -5.83
C MET A 153 19.95 0.30 -7.01
N ILE A 154 19.75 1.62 -6.85
CA ILE A 154 20.09 2.61 -7.87
C ILE A 154 21.60 2.63 -8.14
N LEU A 155 22.43 2.66 -7.08
CA LEU A 155 23.89 2.63 -7.25
C LEU A 155 24.36 1.36 -7.97
N PHE A 156 23.77 0.22 -7.64
CA PHE A 156 24.06 -1.05 -8.29
C PHE A 156 23.68 -1.00 -9.78
N ILE A 157 22.49 -0.51 -10.12
CA ILE A 157 22.05 -0.33 -11.51
C ILE A 157 23.00 0.60 -12.27
N VAL A 158 23.40 1.73 -11.67
CA VAL A 158 24.35 2.68 -12.27
C VAL A 158 25.72 2.03 -12.49
N TYR A 159 26.20 1.26 -11.52
CA TYR A 159 27.45 0.50 -11.64
C TYR A 159 27.40 -0.51 -12.80
N VAL A 160 26.32 -1.29 -12.91
CA VAL A 160 26.12 -2.25 -14.00
C VAL A 160 26.11 -1.54 -15.35
N ILE A 161 25.37 -0.42 -15.48
CA ILE A 161 25.34 0.38 -16.71
C ILE A 161 26.74 0.93 -17.05
N ALA A 162 27.48 1.43 -16.06
CA ALA A 162 28.82 1.95 -16.28
C ALA A 162 29.78 0.85 -16.78
N VAL A 163 29.75 -0.33 -16.14
CA VAL A 163 30.54 -1.49 -16.59
C VAL A 163 30.16 -1.86 -18.02
N TRP A 164 28.86 -1.91 -18.33
CA TRP A 164 28.36 -2.21 -19.68
C TRP A 164 28.86 -1.24 -20.75
N VAL A 165 28.80 0.06 -20.46
CA VAL A 165 29.26 1.11 -21.37
C VAL A 165 30.77 0.99 -21.59
N LEU A 166 31.54 0.69 -20.55
CA LEU A 166 32.99 0.52 -20.64
C LEU A 166 33.38 -0.73 -21.43
N THR A 167 32.71 -1.86 -21.20
CA THR A 167 32.97 -3.11 -21.92
C THR A 167 32.54 -3.00 -23.38
N PHE A 168 31.37 -2.42 -23.66
CA PHE A 168 30.90 -2.16 -25.02
C PHE A 168 31.83 -1.18 -25.75
N GLY A 169 32.25 -0.10 -25.08
CA GLY A 169 33.21 0.86 -25.63
C GLY A 169 34.57 0.22 -25.94
N LEU A 170 35.11 -0.59 -25.02
CA LEU A 170 36.34 -1.35 -25.24
C LEU A 170 36.19 -2.34 -26.41
N PHE A 171 35.05 -3.02 -26.50
CA PHE A 171 34.77 -3.96 -27.58
C PHE A 171 34.73 -3.26 -28.94
N ILE A 172 34.03 -2.13 -29.06
CA ILE A 172 34.03 -1.31 -30.29
C ILE A 172 35.43 -0.80 -30.61
N TRP A 173 36.19 -0.34 -29.61
CA TRP A 173 37.57 0.12 -29.82
C TRP A 173 38.47 -1.01 -30.33
N LEU A 174 38.39 -2.22 -29.74
CA LEU A 174 39.11 -3.40 -30.19
C LEU A 174 38.68 -3.82 -31.59
N LEU A 175 37.39 -3.78 -31.92
CA LEU A 175 36.90 -4.05 -33.27
C LEU A 175 37.47 -3.07 -34.29
N LEU A 176 37.44 -1.76 -34.00
CA LEU A 176 38.00 -0.73 -34.87
C LEU A 176 39.51 -0.92 -35.04
N ARG A 177 40.23 -1.22 -33.95
CA ARG A 177 41.68 -1.48 -33.98
C ARG A 177 42.02 -2.77 -34.73
N TYR A 178 41.19 -3.79 -34.61
CA TYR A 178 41.31 -5.04 -35.34
C TYR A 178 41.00 -4.85 -36.83
N GLN A 179 40.03 -4.00 -37.18
CA GLN A 179 39.70 -3.65 -38.56
C GLN A 179 40.87 -2.91 -39.26
N GLU A 180 41.55 -2.03 -38.53
CA GLU A 180 42.78 -1.35 -38.99
C GLU A 180 43.91 -2.37 -39.25
N HIS A 181 43.98 -3.46 -38.47
CA HIS A 181 44.96 -4.52 -38.69
C HIS A 181 44.59 -5.45 -39.86
N LEU A 182 43.31 -5.77 -40.04
CA LEU A 182 42.79 -6.62 -41.12
C LEU A 182 42.96 -6.00 -42.51
N THR A 183 42.93 -4.67 -42.63
CA THR A 183 43.14 -3.99 -43.92
C THR A 183 44.56 -4.18 -44.49
N GLN A 184 45.52 -4.71 -43.71
CA GLN A 184 46.85 -5.10 -44.18
C GLN A 184 47.01 -6.61 -44.47
N THR A 185 46.12 -7.50 -43.99
CA THR A 185 46.26 -8.96 -44.12
C THR A 185 44.91 -9.67 -44.25
N ASN A 186 44.60 -10.20 -45.43
CA ASN A 186 43.44 -11.07 -45.73
C ASN A 186 43.53 -12.45 -45.00
N PRO A 187 42.46 -13.29 -44.94
CA PRO A 187 41.15 -13.07 -44.32
C PRO A 187 40.72 -14.32 -43.49
N TRP A 188 40.69 -14.27 -42.15
CA TRP A 188 40.11 -15.38 -41.36
C TRP A 188 39.22 -14.83 -40.23
N LEU A 189 37.91 -14.93 -40.48
CA LEU A 189 36.76 -14.32 -39.78
C LEU A 189 36.37 -15.01 -38.45
N TRP A 190 37.15 -15.98 -37.96
CA TRP A 190 36.69 -16.94 -36.94
C TRP A 190 37.05 -16.56 -35.50
N GLU A 191 37.92 -15.56 -35.29
CA GLU A 191 38.32 -15.10 -33.95
C GLU A 191 37.36 -14.05 -33.36
N GLY A 192 36.65 -13.27 -34.19
CA GLY A 192 35.68 -12.26 -33.74
C GLY A 192 34.40 -12.85 -33.14
N ASN A 193 33.96 -14.01 -33.63
CA ASN A 193 32.75 -14.68 -33.14
C ASN A 193 32.88 -15.16 -31.69
N GLY A 194 34.08 -15.53 -31.26
CA GLY A 194 34.33 -15.95 -29.87
C GLY A 194 34.12 -14.82 -28.86
N ILE A 195 34.57 -13.61 -29.17
CA ILE A 195 34.46 -12.44 -28.28
C ILE A 195 32.99 -11.99 -28.16
N LEU A 196 32.25 -11.99 -29.27
CA LEU A 196 30.83 -11.68 -29.28
C LEU A 196 30.01 -12.66 -28.43
N VAL A 197 30.28 -13.96 -28.54
CA VAL A 197 29.58 -15.00 -27.76
C VAL A 197 29.87 -14.86 -26.26
N ILE A 198 31.12 -14.58 -25.87
CA ILE A 198 31.49 -14.40 -24.45
C ILE A 198 30.83 -13.13 -23.88
N SER A 199 30.83 -12.03 -24.63
CA SER A 199 30.18 -10.78 -24.18
C SER A 199 28.67 -10.97 -23.99
N TRP A 200 27.99 -11.66 -24.92
CA TRP A 200 26.54 -11.88 -24.83
C TRP A 200 26.17 -12.87 -23.71
N ALA A 201 27.02 -13.86 -23.42
CA ALA A 201 26.79 -14.79 -22.32
C ALA A 201 26.79 -14.08 -20.95
N PHE A 202 27.69 -13.11 -20.76
CA PHE A 202 27.78 -12.34 -19.51
C PHE A 202 26.58 -11.42 -19.30
N GLU A 203 26.09 -10.77 -20.37
CA GLU A 203 24.88 -9.93 -20.30
C GLU A 203 23.62 -10.74 -19.95
N ILE A 204 23.48 -11.93 -20.53
CA ILE A 204 22.36 -12.83 -20.23
C ILE A 204 22.40 -13.28 -18.77
N GLU A 205 23.58 -13.57 -18.23
CA GLU A 205 23.73 -13.99 -16.84
C GLU A 205 23.39 -12.86 -15.85
N ILE A 206 23.83 -11.64 -16.10
CA ILE A 206 23.45 -10.45 -15.30
C ILE A 206 21.94 -10.21 -15.37
N ALA A 207 21.34 -10.31 -16.56
CA ALA A 207 19.90 -10.12 -16.74
C ALA A 207 19.07 -11.19 -16.00
N LEU A 208 19.51 -12.46 -16.05
CA LEU A 208 18.87 -13.56 -15.32
C LEU A 208 18.98 -13.36 -13.80
N TYR A 209 20.11 -12.87 -13.31
CA TYR A 209 20.29 -12.57 -11.88
C TYR A 209 19.44 -11.39 -11.42
N PHE A 210 19.35 -10.33 -12.21
CA PHE A 210 18.49 -9.19 -11.91
C PHE A 210 17.00 -9.57 -11.89
N LEU A 211 16.56 -10.40 -12.84
CA LEU A 211 15.20 -10.94 -12.84
C LEU A 211 14.92 -11.80 -11.60
N TRP A 212 15.89 -12.59 -11.16
CA TRP A 212 15.77 -13.41 -9.94
C TRP A 212 15.64 -12.54 -8.67
N ILE A 213 16.40 -11.45 -8.55
CA ILE A 213 16.26 -10.47 -7.45
C ILE A 213 14.85 -9.85 -7.46
N LEU A 214 14.37 -9.40 -8.61
CA LEU A 214 13.03 -8.80 -8.73
C LEU A 214 11.92 -9.77 -8.34
N LEU A 215 12.04 -11.04 -8.75
CA LEU A 215 11.08 -12.09 -8.40
C LEU A 215 11.10 -12.40 -6.89
N ARG A 216 12.25 -12.31 -6.22
CA ARG A 216 12.37 -12.45 -4.76
C ARG A 216 11.79 -11.24 -4.00
N CYS A 217 11.86 -10.04 -4.55
CA CYS A 217 11.21 -8.85 -3.96
C CYS A 217 9.68 -8.94 -3.97
N GLN A 218 9.06 -9.72 -4.86
CA GLN A 218 7.60 -9.94 -4.88
C GLN A 218 7.10 -10.96 -3.85
N GLY A 219 7.98 -11.63 -3.09
CA GLY A 219 7.64 -12.82 -2.30
C GLY A 219 7.92 -12.76 -0.80
N PHE A 220 8.19 -11.59 -0.21
CA PHE A 220 8.41 -11.48 1.24
C PHE A 220 7.08 -11.46 2.01
N SER A 221 6.51 -12.65 2.21
CA SER A 221 5.55 -12.91 3.30
C SER A 221 6.26 -13.75 4.36
N HIS A 222 6.63 -13.10 5.45
CA HIS A 222 7.42 -13.63 6.55
C HIS A 222 6.95 -15.01 7.06
N LYS A 223 7.86 -15.99 7.11
CA LYS A 223 7.90 -16.98 8.20
C LYS A 223 9.33 -17.45 8.44
N GLU A 224 9.98 -16.76 9.38
CA GLU A 224 11.00 -17.17 10.38
C GLU A 224 12.02 -18.31 10.10
N GLU A 225 12.24 -18.71 8.84
CA GLU A 225 13.25 -19.70 8.42
C GLU A 225 14.18 -19.12 7.34
N SER A 226 14.39 -17.80 7.38
CA SER A 226 15.06 -17.04 6.31
C SER A 226 16.59 -16.96 6.43
N ASP A 227 17.17 -17.14 7.62
CA ASP A 227 18.61 -16.91 7.82
C ASP A 227 19.51 -18.01 7.22
N LYS A 228 18.98 -19.22 7.02
CA LYS A 228 19.75 -20.37 6.51
C LYS A 228 19.77 -20.45 4.98
N LEU A 229 18.83 -19.80 4.31
CA LEU A 229 18.74 -19.78 2.85
C LEU A 229 19.61 -18.65 2.25
N ASP A 230 19.83 -17.58 3.02
CA ASP A 230 20.57 -16.38 2.58
C ASP A 230 22.06 -16.66 2.28
N TRP A 231 22.76 -17.46 3.10
CA TRP A 231 24.17 -17.80 2.83
C TRP A 231 24.35 -18.76 1.65
N MET A 232 23.37 -19.64 1.39
CA MET A 232 23.40 -20.55 0.25
C MET A 232 23.23 -19.78 -1.06
N ASP A 233 22.49 -18.66 -1.03
CA ASP A 233 22.34 -17.76 -2.17
C ASP A 233 23.64 -17.00 -2.47
N TRP A 234 24.37 -16.53 -1.45
CA TRP A 234 25.72 -15.95 -1.62
C TRP A 234 26.73 -16.96 -2.16
N VAL A 235 26.65 -18.22 -1.72
CA VAL A 235 27.51 -19.30 -2.24
C VAL A 235 27.16 -19.64 -3.68
N ALA A 236 25.88 -19.71 -4.03
CA ALA A 236 25.42 -19.91 -5.40
C ALA A 236 25.87 -18.76 -6.32
N PHE A 237 25.80 -17.51 -5.84
CA PHE A 237 26.31 -16.32 -6.53
C PHE A 237 27.83 -16.38 -6.77
N LEU A 238 28.61 -16.77 -5.77
CA LEU A 238 30.06 -16.93 -5.95
C LEU A 238 30.36 -18.05 -6.95
N ILE A 239 29.64 -19.17 -6.87
CA ILE A 239 29.80 -20.30 -7.79
C ILE A 239 29.44 -19.89 -9.23
N SER A 240 28.33 -19.17 -9.45
CA SER A 240 27.95 -18.69 -10.78
C SER A 240 28.94 -17.67 -11.33
N LEU A 241 29.55 -16.81 -10.50
CA LEU A 241 30.60 -15.88 -10.96
C LEU A 241 31.86 -16.61 -11.48
N PHE A 242 32.16 -17.81 -10.96
CA PHE A 242 33.35 -18.58 -11.33
C PHE A 242 33.13 -19.65 -12.42
N LEU A 243 31.90 -20.10 -12.66
CA LEU A 243 31.60 -21.13 -13.66
C LEU A 243 31.84 -20.68 -15.12
N PRO A 244 31.38 -19.49 -15.56
CA PRO A 244 31.61 -18.98 -16.91
C PRO A 244 33.10 -18.85 -17.21
N TRP A 245 33.88 -18.35 -16.25
CA TRP A 245 35.33 -18.21 -16.38
C TRP A 245 36.04 -19.56 -16.54
N ARG A 246 35.57 -20.60 -15.83
CA ARG A 246 36.13 -21.96 -15.98
C ARG A 246 35.76 -22.58 -17.32
N MET A 247 34.55 -22.36 -17.82
CA MET A 247 34.11 -22.89 -19.11
C MET A 247 34.82 -22.18 -20.27
N THR A 248 34.99 -20.85 -20.22
CA THR A 248 35.74 -20.11 -21.25
C THR A 248 37.21 -20.49 -21.29
N MET A 249 37.87 -20.64 -20.13
CA MET A 249 39.27 -21.07 -20.07
C MET A 249 39.46 -22.53 -20.52
N ALA A 250 38.52 -23.43 -20.21
CA ALA A 250 38.54 -24.81 -20.69
C ALA A 250 38.33 -24.91 -22.21
N LEU A 251 37.41 -24.12 -22.76
CA LEU A 251 37.18 -24.04 -24.21
C LEU A 251 38.40 -23.46 -24.95
N LEU A 252 39.01 -22.39 -24.42
CA LEU A 252 40.26 -21.82 -24.96
C LEU A 252 41.43 -22.84 -24.91
N ALA A 253 41.55 -23.61 -23.82
CA ALA A 253 42.57 -24.64 -23.69
C ALA A 253 42.34 -25.84 -24.63
N LEU A 254 41.09 -26.26 -24.84
CA LEU A 254 40.73 -27.31 -25.79
C LEU A 254 40.96 -26.88 -27.24
N PHE A 255 40.61 -25.64 -27.59
CA PHE A 255 40.86 -25.08 -28.91
C PHE A 255 42.36 -24.98 -29.21
N LYS A 256 43.17 -24.56 -28.24
CA LYS A 256 44.64 -24.48 -28.40
C LYS A 256 45.28 -25.86 -28.64
N ARG A 257 44.65 -26.94 -28.17
CA ARG A 257 45.11 -28.33 -28.29
C ARG A 257 44.66 -29.02 -29.58
N LEU A 258 43.71 -28.45 -30.30
CA LEU A 258 43.22 -28.96 -31.58
C LEU A 258 43.93 -28.33 -32.78
N TYR A 259 44.63 -27.20 -32.58
CA TYR A 259 45.25 -26.39 -33.64
C TYR A 259 46.78 -26.24 -33.53
N TYR A 260 47.40 -26.89 -32.53
CA TYR A 260 48.84 -27.11 -32.39
C TYR A 260 49.09 -28.59 -32.08
#